data_AF-A0AAW1IT63-F1
#
_entry.id   AF-A0AAW1IT63-F1
#
_cell.length_a   1.000
_cell.length_b   1.000
_cell.length_c   1.000
_cell.angle_alpha   90.00
_cell.angle_beta   90.00
_cell.angle_gamma   90.00
#
_symmetry.space_group_name_H-M   'P 1'
#
loop_
_entity.id
_entity.type
_entity.pdbx_description
1 polymer ?
#
loop_
_entity_poly.entity_id
_entity_poly.type
_entity_poly.pdbx_seq_one_letter_code
_entity_poly.pdbx_strand_id
1 'polypeptide(L)'
;MVEVKEDGSQTRNKTDIPSQDVLAIEAEENRNKTDIPSQDVLAIEAEENTADNIRNRQHLIRDKRKMVVTNLEIQANRMKSVSLANHPIGKIGETVRIPIPDVDRARGDLRNILGVILAGKYIIKLL
;
A
#
# COMPACT_ATOMS: atom_id res chain seq x y z
N MET A 1 -16.65 37.31 -48.76
CA MET A 1 -16.42 35.91 -48.33
C MET A 1 -15.93 35.99 -46.89
N VAL A 2 -16.73 35.75 -45.84
CA VAL A 2 -17.30 34.44 -45.36
C VAL A 2 -16.12 33.51 -45.04
N GLU A 3 -15.82 32.97 -43.85
CA GLU A 3 -16.46 32.74 -42.53
C GLU A 3 -15.34 32.26 -41.54
N VAL A 4 -15.31 32.63 -40.24
CA VAL A 4 -15.63 31.82 -39.02
C VAL A 4 -14.47 31.08 -38.30
N LYS A 5 -14.25 31.47 -37.02
CA LYS A 5 -13.94 30.71 -35.76
C LYS A 5 -12.75 29.71 -35.74
N GLU A 6 -12.11 29.32 -34.63
CA GLU A 6 -12.39 29.33 -33.19
C GLU A 6 -11.06 29.07 -32.41
N ASP A 7 -11.10 29.25 -31.10
CA ASP A 7 -9.98 29.24 -30.15
C ASP A 7 -9.36 27.84 -29.93
N GLY A 8 -8.03 27.75 -29.81
CA GLY A 8 -7.31 26.48 -29.64
C GLY A 8 -6.07 26.61 -28.74
N SER A 9 -6.09 25.86 -27.64
CA SER A 9 -5.24 25.96 -26.46
C SER A 9 -3.74 25.66 -26.65
N GLN A 10 -2.89 26.43 -25.97
CA GLN A 10 -1.48 26.14 -25.75
C GLN A 10 -1.29 24.89 -24.87
N THR A 11 -0.77 23.80 -25.43
CA THR A 11 -0.25 22.67 -24.66
C THR A 11 1.20 22.94 -24.24
N ARG A 12 1.42 23.01 -22.93
CA ARG A 12 2.74 23.24 -22.31
C ARG A 12 3.65 22.03 -22.47
N ASN A 13 4.91 22.33 -22.79
CA ASN A 13 6.02 21.40 -22.94
C ASN A 13 6.24 20.55 -21.67
N LYS A 14 6.55 19.27 -21.89
CA LYS A 14 7.04 18.35 -20.86
C LYS A 14 8.46 18.78 -20.49
N THR A 15 8.66 19.23 -19.25
CA THR A 15 9.99 19.38 -18.64
C THR A 15 10.16 18.32 -17.58
N ASP A 16 10.90 17.29 -17.98
CA ASP A 16 11.89 16.51 -17.25
C ASP A 16 12.01 16.76 -15.73
N ILE A 17 11.68 15.73 -14.96
CA ILE A 17 12.07 15.59 -13.55
C ILE A 17 13.38 14.78 -13.54
N PRO A 18 14.43 15.22 -12.82
CA PRO A 18 15.78 14.66 -12.94
C PRO A 18 15.88 13.21 -12.44
N SER A 19 16.53 12.39 -13.26
CA SER A 19 16.61 10.92 -13.22
C SER A 19 17.51 10.33 -12.11
N GLN A 20 17.61 10.94 -10.93
CA GLN A 20 18.48 10.41 -9.87
C GLN A 20 17.75 9.55 -8.83
N ASP A 21 16.45 9.73 -8.64
CA ASP A 21 15.68 8.96 -7.65
C ASP A 21 15.15 7.61 -8.18
N VAL A 22 15.10 7.45 -9.51
CA VAL A 22 14.62 6.21 -10.16
C VAL A 22 15.61 5.05 -9.97
N LEU A 23 16.91 5.35 -9.89
CA LEU A 23 17.96 4.33 -9.73
C LEU A 23 17.98 3.68 -8.33
N ALA A 24 17.40 4.34 -7.31
CA ALA A 24 17.27 3.75 -5.99
C ALA A 24 16.07 2.77 -5.89
N ILE A 25 15.08 2.93 -6.78
CA ILE A 25 13.87 2.09 -6.81
C ILE A 25 14.19 0.71 -7.42
N GLU A 26 15.06 0.67 -8.43
CA GLU A 26 15.41 -0.58 -9.14
C GLU A 26 16.43 -1.45 -8.39
N ALA A 27 17.24 -0.88 -7.50
CA ALA A 27 18.28 -1.63 -6.77
C ALA A 27 17.73 -2.43 -5.57
N GLU A 28 16.58 -2.05 -5.01
CA GLU A 28 15.97 -2.69 -3.83
C GLU A 28 14.83 -3.67 -4.17
N GLU A 29 14.36 -3.71 -5.41
CA GLU A 29 13.34 -4.68 -5.85
C GLU A 29 13.89 -6.12 -5.88
N ASN A 30 15.22 -6.29 -5.90
CA ASN A 30 15.90 -7.57 -6.09
C ASN A 30 16.19 -8.36 -4.80
N ARG A 31 15.70 -7.92 -3.62
CA ARG A 31 15.85 -8.66 -2.35
C ARG A 31 14.58 -9.35 -1.84
N ASN A 32 13.42 -9.11 -2.47
CA ASN A 32 12.14 -9.69 -2.05
C ASN A 32 11.42 -10.48 -3.15
N LYS A 33 12.14 -11.04 -4.12
CA LYS A 33 11.69 -12.27 -4.79
C LYS A 33 12.06 -13.46 -3.91
N THR A 34 11.34 -13.63 -2.81
CA THR A 34 11.13 -14.97 -2.26
C THR A 34 9.75 -15.38 -2.74
N ASP A 35 9.80 -16.19 -3.79
CA ASP A 35 8.78 -17.10 -4.27
C ASP A 35 7.61 -17.23 -3.30
N ILE A 36 6.46 -16.66 -3.68
CA ILE A 36 5.18 -17.14 -3.16
C ILE A 36 5.09 -18.58 -3.69
N PRO A 37 5.21 -19.64 -2.86
CA PRO A 37 5.10 -20.99 -3.38
C PRO A 37 3.63 -21.19 -3.74
N SER A 38 3.35 -20.97 -5.03
CA SER A 38 2.07 -21.24 -5.65
C SER A 38 2.04 -22.73 -5.98
N GLN A 39 1.90 -23.58 -4.96
CA GLN A 39 1.47 -24.98 -5.10
C GLN A 39 1.34 -25.60 -3.71
N ASP A 40 0.10 -25.71 -3.23
CA ASP A 40 -0.31 -26.74 -2.26
C ASP A 40 -1.65 -27.29 -2.77
N VAL A 41 -1.60 -28.02 -3.88
CA VAL A 41 -2.70 -28.92 -4.26
C VAL A 41 -2.49 -30.17 -3.42
N LEU A 42 -3.32 -30.36 -2.39
CA LEU A 42 -3.26 -31.52 -1.50
C LEU A 42 -3.57 -32.80 -2.30
N ALA A 43 -2.53 -33.51 -2.72
CA ALA A 43 -2.64 -34.92 -3.10
C ALA A 43 -2.93 -35.72 -1.82
N ILE A 44 -4.12 -36.31 -1.74
CA ILE A 44 -4.50 -37.26 -0.69
C ILE A 44 -4.16 -38.65 -1.22
N GLU A 45 -3.03 -39.21 -0.77
CA GLU A 45 -2.72 -40.64 -0.94
C GLU A 45 -2.50 -41.27 0.44
N ALA A 46 -2.85 -42.55 0.53
CA ALA A 46 -3.38 -43.21 1.72
C ALA A 46 -2.38 -43.47 2.88
N GLU A 47 -2.98 -43.51 4.08
CA GLU A 47 -2.61 -44.27 5.30
C GLU A 47 -1.12 -44.59 5.55
N GLU A 48 -0.34 -43.58 5.96
CA GLU A 48 0.79 -43.77 6.89
C GLU A 48 0.89 -42.56 7.85
N ASN A 49 0.69 -42.83 9.14
CA ASN A 49 0.65 -41.92 10.31
C ASN A 49 -0.05 -40.55 10.17
N THR A 50 -1.39 -40.57 10.24
CA THR A 50 -2.27 -39.39 10.38
C THR A 50 -1.82 -38.42 11.49
N ALA A 51 -1.27 -38.94 12.59
CA ALA A 51 -0.79 -38.13 13.71
C ALA A 51 0.44 -37.27 13.34
N ASP A 52 1.38 -37.82 12.56
CA ASP A 52 2.58 -37.11 12.13
C ASP A 52 2.24 -36.04 11.10
N ASN A 53 1.31 -36.33 10.19
CA ASN A 53 0.78 -35.36 9.23
C ASN A 53 0.09 -34.17 9.92
N ILE A 54 -0.72 -34.42 10.96
CA ILE A 54 -1.34 -33.36 11.77
C ILE A 54 -0.26 -32.52 12.48
N ARG A 55 0.74 -33.16 13.07
CA ARG A 55 1.83 -32.48 13.78
C ARG A 55 2.65 -31.59 12.85
N ASN A 56 2.98 -32.07 11.66
CA ASN A 56 3.70 -31.34 10.63
C ASN A 56 2.90 -30.12 10.15
N ARG A 57 1.61 -30.29 9.88
CA ARG A 57 0.72 -29.19 9.51
C ARG A 57 0.65 -28.13 10.61
N GLN A 58 0.54 -28.53 11.87
CA GLN A 58 0.54 -27.59 13.00
C GLN A 58 1.85 -26.82 13.11
N HIS A 59 2.99 -27.47 12.88
CA HIS A 59 4.30 -26.80 12.88
C HIS A 59 4.37 -25.75 11.77
N LEU A 60 4.00 -26.12 10.54
CA LEU A 60 3.97 -25.20 9.40
C LEU A 60 3.05 -23.98 9.65
N ILE A 61 1.88 -24.19 10.26
CA ILE A 61 0.97 -23.09 10.61
C ILE A 61 1.63 -22.15 11.63
N ARG A 62 2.33 -22.69 12.65
CA ARG A 62 3.02 -21.86 13.64
C ARG A 62 4.13 -21.04 12.99
N ASP A 63 4.90 -21.63 12.08
CA ASP A 63 5.99 -20.92 11.42
C ASP A 63 5.47 -19.87 10.44
N LYS A 64 4.44 -20.18 9.65
CA LYS A 64 3.72 -19.19 8.83
C LYS A 64 3.21 -18.03 9.68
N ARG A 65 2.62 -18.31 10.86
CA ARG A 65 2.15 -17.24 11.77
C ARG A 65 3.29 -16.36 12.28
N LYS A 66 4.44 -16.93 12.64
CA LYS A 66 5.62 -16.15 13.04
C LYS A 66 6.09 -15.23 11.91
N MET A 67 6.16 -15.75 10.69
CA MET A 67 6.53 -14.96 9.50
C MET A 67 5.52 -13.84 9.19
N VAL A 68 4.22 -14.12 9.34
CA VAL A 68 3.17 -13.11 9.14
C VAL A 68 3.36 -11.95 10.12
N VAL A 69 3.66 -12.23 11.40
CA VAL A 69 3.90 -11.17 12.40
C VAL A 69 5.06 -10.27 11.98
N THR A 70 6.22 -10.86 11.63
CA THR A 70 7.40 -10.07 11.22
C THR A 70 7.13 -9.27 9.95
N ASN A 71 6.39 -9.84 8.99
CA ASN A 71 6.07 -9.16 7.73
C ASN A 71 5.10 -8.00 7.95
N LEU A 72 4.12 -8.15 8.85
CA LEU A 72 3.21 -7.07 9.23
C LEU A 72 3.96 -5.93 9.94
N GLU A 73 4.93 -6.24 10.79
CA GLU A 73 5.78 -5.23 11.43
C GLU A 73 6.63 -4.47 10.40
N ILE A 74 7.26 -5.17 9.47
CA ILE A 74 8.03 -4.55 8.38
C ILE A 74 7.12 -3.66 7.54
N GLN A 75 5.92 -4.14 7.20
CA GLN A 75 4.95 -3.38 6.43
C GLN A 75 4.51 -2.12 7.17
N ALA A 76 4.17 -2.22 8.46
CA ALA A 76 3.77 -1.08 9.29
C ALA A 76 4.88 -0.03 9.39
N ASN A 77 6.14 -0.46 9.55
CA ASN A 77 7.28 0.43 9.56
C ASN A 77 7.48 1.13 8.22
N ARG A 78 7.35 0.40 7.10
CA ARG A 78 7.42 0.96 5.76
C ARG A 78 6.32 2.00 5.54
N MET A 79 5.08 1.68 5.91
CA MET A 79 3.94 2.58 5.78
C MET A 79 4.14 3.87 6.59
N LYS A 80 4.67 3.75 7.81
CA LYS A 80 5.00 4.90 8.65
C LYS A 80 6.07 5.79 8.00
N SER A 81 7.19 5.21 7.57
CA SER A 81 8.30 5.95 6.96
C SER A 81 7.87 6.66 5.68
N VAL A 82 7.16 5.96 4.79
CA VAL A 82 6.65 6.53 3.54
C VAL A 82 5.62 7.63 3.80
N SER A 83 4.76 7.44 4.80
CA SER A 83 3.78 8.48 5.15
C SER A 83 4.45 9.74 5.67
N LEU A 84 5.47 9.61 6.53
CA LEU A 84 6.22 10.76 7.07
C LEU A 84 6.96 11.53 5.98
N ALA A 85 7.49 10.84 4.97
CA ALA A 85 8.16 11.47 3.85
C ALA A 85 7.19 12.25 2.95
N ASN A 86 6.00 11.70 2.69
CA ASN A 86 5.06 12.27 1.73
C ASN A 86 4.01 13.23 2.33
N HIS A 87 3.74 13.13 3.63
CA HIS A 87 2.72 13.92 4.30
C HIS A 87 3.32 14.66 5.50
N PRO A 88 3.64 15.96 5.34
CA PRO A 88 4.14 16.75 6.45
C PRO A 88 3.08 16.92 7.54
N ILE A 89 3.54 17.20 8.75
CA ILE A 89 2.65 17.45 9.89
C ILE A 89 1.86 18.74 9.63
N GLY A 90 0.53 18.64 9.61
CA GLY A 90 -0.35 19.78 9.42
C GLY A 90 -0.37 20.71 10.64
N LYS A 91 -0.65 21.99 10.40
CA LYS A 91 -0.65 23.01 11.46
C LYS A 91 -1.94 22.95 12.28
N ILE A 92 -1.84 23.18 13.58
CA ILE A 92 -3.03 23.35 14.44
C ILE A 92 -3.88 24.52 13.91
N GLY A 93 -5.18 24.29 13.79
CA GLY A 93 -6.15 25.22 13.21
C GLY A 93 -6.34 25.10 11.70
N GLU A 94 -5.53 24.29 11.01
CA GLU A 94 -5.67 24.04 9.57
C GLU A 94 -6.85 23.11 9.28
N THR A 95 -7.58 23.38 8.19
CA THR A 95 -8.65 22.50 7.71
C THR A 95 -8.07 21.46 6.76
N VAL A 96 -8.35 20.19 7.04
CA VAL A 96 -7.90 19.04 6.24
C VAL A 96 -9.09 18.30 5.63
N ARG A 97 -8.86 17.73 4.45
CA ARG A 97 -9.81 16.85 3.76
C ARG A 97 -9.38 15.40 3.96
N ILE A 98 -10.23 14.61 4.61
CA ILE A 98 -10.01 13.20 4.90
C ILE A 98 -10.77 12.35 3.87
N PRO A 99 -10.07 11.64 2.97
CA PRO A 99 -10.73 10.75 2.01
C PRO A 99 -11.27 9.51 2.71
N ILE A 100 -12.52 9.15 2.37
CA ILE A 100 -13.10 7.86 2.75
C ILE A 100 -12.58 6.81 1.76
N PRO A 101 -11.99 5.70 2.25
CA PRO A 101 -11.47 4.65 1.39
C PRO A 101 -12.61 3.94 0.64
N ASP A 102 -12.29 3.38 -0.52
CA ASP A 102 -13.30 2.82 -1.42
C ASP A 102 -14.11 1.68 -0.79
N VAL A 103 -13.50 0.90 0.12
CA VAL A 103 -14.17 -0.18 0.87
C VAL A 103 -15.32 0.32 1.74
N ASP A 104 -15.15 1.52 2.32
CA ASP A 104 -16.16 2.14 3.18
C ASP A 104 -17.14 2.99 2.37
N ARG A 105 -16.73 3.43 1.18
CA ARG A 105 -17.52 4.26 0.28
C ARG A 105 -18.84 3.58 -0.15
N ALA A 106 -18.87 2.25 -0.29
CA ALA A 106 -20.10 1.51 -0.60
C ALA A 106 -21.08 1.38 0.58
N ARG A 107 -20.63 1.67 1.81
CA ARG A 107 -21.39 1.47 3.05
C ARG A 107 -21.79 2.80 3.71
N GLY A 108 -21.43 3.93 3.13
CA GLY A 108 -21.65 5.26 3.69
C GLY A 108 -21.75 6.36 2.64
N ASP A 109 -21.65 7.62 3.08
CA ASP A 109 -21.60 8.78 2.20
C ASP A 109 -20.32 8.77 1.37
N LEU A 110 -20.43 9.12 0.08
CA LEU A 110 -19.31 9.18 -0.86
C LEU A 110 -18.40 10.41 -0.61
N ARG A 111 -18.91 11.39 0.12
CA ARG A 111 -18.23 12.67 0.35
C ARG A 111 -17.09 12.52 1.34
N ASN A 112 -15.97 13.18 1.05
CA ASN A 112 -14.86 13.29 1.98
C ASN A 112 -15.28 14.09 3.22
N ILE A 113 -14.64 13.78 4.35
CA ILE A 113 -14.85 14.48 5.61
C ILE A 113 -13.92 15.69 5.66
N LEU A 114 -14.44 16.83 6.10
CA LEU A 114 -13.63 18.00 6.44
C LEU A 114 -13.44 18.05 7.96
N GLY A 115 -12.22 18.31 8.40
CA GLY A 115 -11.89 18.42 9.82
C GLY A 115 -10.86 19.52 10.06
N VAL A 116 -10.81 20.04 11.28
CA VAL A 116 -9.80 21.01 11.72
C VAL A 116 -8.81 20.32 12.63
N ILE A 117 -7.51 20.55 12.43
CA ILE A 117 -6.46 19.98 13.27
C ILE A 117 -6.47 20.67 14.63
N LEU A 118 -6.87 19.97 15.69
CA LEU A 118 -6.82 20.50 17.06
C LEU A 118 -5.50 20.17 17.77
N ALA A 119 -4.95 18.99 17.48
CA ALA A 119 -3.64 18.54 17.96
C ALA A 119 -3.14 17.42 17.02
N GLY A 120 -1.83 17.28 16.85
CA GLY A 120 -1.27 16.24 16.00
C GLY A 120 0.21 16.01 16.24
N LYS A 121 0.64 14.75 16.17
CA LYS A 121 2.05 14.34 16.18
C LYS A 121 2.50 13.85 14.81
N TYR A 122 1.73 12.98 14.14
CA TYR A 122 2.00 12.45 12.79
C TYR A 122 0.71 11.98 12.11
N ILE A 123 0.65 12.04 10.77
CA ILE A 123 -0.40 11.41 9.97
C ILE A 123 0.21 10.17 9.30
N ILE A 124 -0.34 8.99 9.56
CA ILE A 124 0.04 7.74 8.89
C ILE A 124 -1.05 7.42 7.87
N LYS A 125 -0.74 7.57 6.59
CA LYS A 125 -1.57 7.09 5.50
C LYS A 125 -1.17 5.66 5.19
N LEU A 126 -2.11 4.73 5.33
CA LEU A 126 -1.92 3.39 4.81
C LEU A 126 -1.99 3.46 3.28
N LEU A 127 -0.93 3.00 2.59
CA LEU A 127 -0.91 2.80 1.15
C LEU A 127 -1.81 1.64 0.74
#